data_AF-A0A830CNB8-F1
#
_entry.id   AF-A0A830CNB8-F1
#
_cell.length_a   1.000
_cell.length_b   1.000
_cell.length_c   1.000
_cell.angle_alpha   90.00
_cell.angle_beta   90.00
_cell.angle_gamma   90.00
#
_symmetry.space_group_name_H-M   'P 1'
#
loop_
_entity.id
_entity.type
_entity.pdbx_description
1 polymer ?
#
loop_
_entity_poly.entity_id
_entity_poly.type
_entity_poly.pdbx_seq_one_letter_code
_entity_poly.pdbx_strand_id
1 'polypeptide(L)'
;MAQTTPNHTQTVSGWAAHDTSGKITPYTFKRRENGIDDVTIKILYCGICHTDLHHVKNDWGITMYPVVPGHEIVGMITKVGSNVTNFKAGDRAGVGCLAATCLNCEYCKEGQENYCDQVQFVYNGIFWDGSITYGGYSESLVVDHRYVVRVPDNLAMDAAAPLLCAGITVYSPLKDNNLLESTGKRIGIVGLGGLGHVAVKFGKAFGHHVTIISTSPSKEKEAKERLGADDFILSTNPEQMQSKRRTLDFILDTVSAQHSLGPTLELLKVNGTLVIVGAPDKPMDLPSFPLIFGKPPFVPTDM
;
A
#
# COMPACT_ATOMS: atom_id res chain seq x y z
N MET A 1 15.34 -7.49 18.34
CA MET A 1 15.56 -8.55 17.35
C MET A 1 15.00 -9.83 17.92
N ALA A 2 14.09 -10.52 17.23
CA ALA A 2 13.62 -11.83 17.65
C ALA A 2 14.79 -12.82 17.55
N GLN A 3 15.53 -13.00 18.65
CA GLN A 3 16.76 -13.81 18.71
C GLN A 3 16.49 -15.32 18.76
N THR A 4 15.22 -15.73 18.80
CA THR A 4 14.84 -17.13 18.96
C THR A 4 13.73 -17.49 17.98
N THR A 5 14.09 -18.06 16.83
CA THR A 5 13.74 -19.44 16.44
C THR A 5 14.25 -19.71 15.01
N PRO A 6 15.48 -20.24 14.82
CA PRO A 6 16.02 -20.56 13.50
C PRO A 6 15.43 -21.83 12.85
N ASN A 7 14.46 -22.48 13.48
CA ASN A 7 13.93 -23.76 13.00
C ASN A 7 12.70 -23.55 12.10
N HIS A 8 12.95 -23.51 10.79
CA HIS A 8 11.92 -23.59 9.75
C HIS A 8 11.39 -25.02 9.60
N THR A 9 10.56 -25.47 10.55
CA THR A 9 10.04 -26.84 10.59
C THR A 9 8.60 -26.97 10.10
N GLN A 10 7.81 -25.90 10.19
CA GLN A 10 6.40 -25.91 9.83
C GLN A 10 6.24 -25.99 8.31
N THR A 11 5.68 -27.08 7.81
CA THR A 11 5.33 -27.22 6.39
C THR A 11 4.07 -26.42 6.11
N VAL A 12 4.11 -25.55 5.11
CA VAL A 12 2.98 -24.71 4.69
C VAL A 12 2.79 -24.85 3.18
N SER A 13 1.53 -24.99 2.76
CA SER A 13 1.17 -24.94 1.34
C SER A 13 0.84 -23.51 0.93
N GLY A 14 1.21 -23.17 -0.29
CA GLY A 14 0.88 -21.89 -0.91
C GLY A 14 1.04 -21.95 -2.41
N TRP A 15 1.18 -20.78 -3.01
CA TRP A 15 1.32 -20.61 -4.45
C TRP A 15 2.48 -19.67 -4.75
N ALA A 16 3.36 -20.07 -5.67
CA ALA A 16 4.58 -19.33 -5.99
C ALA A 16 4.75 -19.13 -7.49
N ALA A 17 5.44 -18.06 -7.87
CA ALA A 17 6.09 -17.95 -9.17
C ALA A 17 7.54 -18.45 -9.05
N HIS A 18 8.06 -19.04 -10.11
CA HIS A 18 9.40 -19.63 -10.15
C HIS A 18 10.33 -18.94 -11.16
N ASP A 19 9.78 -18.08 -12.01
CA ASP A 19 10.51 -17.34 -13.04
C ASP A 19 9.71 -16.09 -13.46
N THR A 20 10.29 -15.32 -14.37
CA THR A 20 9.76 -14.04 -14.86
C THR A 20 8.50 -14.14 -15.71
N SER A 21 8.00 -15.34 -16.02
CA SER A 21 6.68 -15.49 -16.65
C SER A 21 5.55 -15.04 -15.71
N GLY A 22 5.81 -15.04 -14.40
CA GLY A 22 4.82 -14.76 -13.37
C GLY A 22 3.72 -15.82 -13.25
N LYS A 23 3.92 -17.01 -13.84
CA LYS A 23 2.98 -18.12 -13.69
C LYS A 23 3.01 -18.63 -12.25
N ILE A 24 1.85 -18.57 -11.60
CA ILE A 24 1.65 -18.99 -10.21
C ILE A 24 1.26 -20.48 -10.18
N THR A 25 2.00 -21.30 -9.44
CA THR A 25 1.77 -22.75 -9.27
C THR A 25 1.80 -23.15 -7.79
N PRO A 26 1.15 -24.26 -7.40
CA PRO A 26 1.22 -24.76 -6.03
C PRO A 26 2.68 -24.98 -5.59
N TYR A 27 2.99 -24.57 -4.36
CA TYR A 27 4.33 -24.64 -3.79
C TYR A 27 4.26 -24.95 -2.29
N THR A 28 5.12 -25.85 -1.82
CA THR A 28 5.22 -26.21 -0.41
C THR A 28 6.57 -25.76 0.12
N PHE A 29 6.55 -25.07 1.26
CA PHE A 29 7.75 -24.50 1.85
C PHE A 29 7.72 -24.60 3.37
N LYS A 30 8.79 -24.12 4.01
CA LYS A 30 8.97 -24.16 5.46
C LYS A 30 8.88 -22.76 6.07
N ARG A 31 8.07 -22.63 7.11
CA ARG A 31 8.04 -21.46 7.99
C ARG A 31 8.69 -21.79 9.34
N ARG A 32 9.23 -20.76 9.98
CA ARG A 32 9.70 -20.84 11.37
C ARG A 32 8.56 -21.16 12.33
N GLU A 33 8.91 -21.78 13.45
CA GLU A 33 7.96 -21.97 14.55
C GLU A 33 7.52 -20.63 15.17
N ASN A 34 6.37 -20.64 15.83
CA ASN A 34 5.91 -19.51 16.63
C ASN A 34 6.82 -19.30 17.84
N GLY A 35 7.66 -18.27 17.80
CA GLY A 35 8.51 -17.85 18.91
C GLY A 35 7.72 -17.10 19.99
N ILE A 36 8.46 -16.53 20.94
CA ILE A 36 7.90 -15.90 22.15
C ILE A 36 7.21 -14.56 21.88
N ASP A 37 7.62 -13.83 20.83
CA ASP A 37 7.06 -12.54 20.42
C ASP A 37 6.13 -12.68 19.21
N ASP A 38 5.85 -13.89 18.75
CA ASP A 38 5.14 -14.13 17.51
C ASP A 38 3.67 -14.49 17.71
N VAL A 39 2.90 -14.26 16.66
CA VAL A 39 1.60 -14.88 16.47
C VAL A 39 1.58 -15.74 15.21
N THR A 40 0.82 -16.83 15.26
CA THR A 40 0.50 -17.66 14.10
C THR A 40 -0.90 -17.30 13.65
N ILE A 41 -1.04 -17.01 12.36
CA ILE A 41 -2.28 -16.62 11.72
C ILE A 41 -2.66 -17.70 10.72
N LYS A 42 -3.88 -18.24 10.84
CA LYS A 42 -4.53 -18.96 9.75
C LYS A 42 -5.05 -17.92 8.77
N ILE A 43 -4.51 -17.90 7.56
CA ILE A 43 -4.89 -16.92 6.54
C ILE A 43 -6.27 -17.29 6.01
N LEU A 44 -7.16 -16.31 5.93
CA LEU A 44 -8.51 -16.48 5.37
C LEU A 44 -8.65 -15.71 4.05
N TYR A 45 -8.07 -14.52 3.99
CA TYR A 45 -8.09 -13.66 2.82
C TYR A 45 -6.69 -13.10 2.59
N CYS A 46 -6.30 -13.02 1.32
CA CYS A 46 -5.16 -12.23 0.90
C CYS A 46 -5.57 -11.45 -0.34
N GLY A 47 -5.45 -10.11 -0.28
CA GLY A 47 -5.71 -9.26 -1.43
C GLY A 47 -4.62 -9.35 -2.50
N ILE A 48 -4.93 -8.86 -3.69
CA ILE A 48 -4.02 -8.84 -4.84
C ILE A 48 -3.76 -7.39 -5.23
N CYS A 49 -2.50 -6.99 -5.18
CA CYS A 49 -2.04 -5.65 -5.54
C CYS A 49 -1.11 -5.69 -6.76
N HIS A 50 -0.91 -4.55 -7.43
CA HIS A 50 0.02 -4.44 -8.55
C HIS A 50 1.47 -4.74 -8.14
N THR A 51 1.83 -4.49 -6.87
CA THR A 51 3.12 -4.89 -6.30
C THR A 51 3.37 -6.39 -6.44
N ASP A 52 2.35 -7.22 -6.20
CA ASP A 52 2.47 -8.68 -6.37
C ASP A 52 2.74 -9.02 -7.85
N LEU A 53 2.12 -8.30 -8.79
CA LEU A 53 2.34 -8.47 -10.23
C LEU A 53 3.77 -8.08 -10.64
N HIS A 54 4.28 -6.95 -10.14
CA HIS A 54 5.63 -6.47 -10.42
C HIS A 54 6.70 -7.44 -9.92
N HIS A 55 6.50 -8.03 -8.74
CA HIS A 55 7.41 -9.05 -8.22
C HIS A 55 7.34 -10.35 -9.04
N VAL A 56 6.15 -10.91 -9.29
CA VAL A 56 6.08 -12.20 -10.02
C VAL A 56 6.61 -12.11 -11.45
N LYS A 57 6.63 -10.92 -12.05
CA LYS A 57 7.24 -10.67 -13.38
C LYS A 57 8.67 -10.15 -13.32
N ASN A 58 9.17 -9.84 -12.13
CA ASN A 58 10.45 -9.18 -11.91
C ASN A 58 10.61 -7.84 -12.67
N ASP A 59 9.55 -7.04 -12.75
CA ASP A 59 9.56 -5.76 -13.49
C ASP A 59 10.62 -4.79 -12.94
N TRP A 60 10.92 -4.87 -11.64
CA TRP A 60 11.96 -4.06 -10.98
C TRP A 60 13.35 -4.71 -10.91
N GLY A 61 13.50 -5.95 -11.39
CA GLY A 61 14.80 -6.65 -11.40
C GLY A 61 15.30 -7.16 -10.03
N ILE A 62 14.48 -7.10 -8.97
CA ILE A 62 14.85 -7.41 -7.58
C ILE A 62 14.20 -8.68 -6.99
N THR A 63 13.55 -9.50 -7.82
CA THR A 63 12.79 -10.67 -7.34
C THR A 63 13.68 -11.87 -7.09
N MET A 64 13.55 -12.47 -5.91
CA MET A 64 14.18 -13.72 -5.51
C MET A 64 13.17 -14.86 -5.70
N TYR A 65 13.41 -15.73 -6.68
CA TYR A 65 12.56 -16.90 -6.93
C TYR A 65 13.01 -18.13 -6.11
N PRO A 66 12.08 -19.01 -5.69
CA PRO A 66 10.62 -18.87 -5.83
C PRO A 66 10.08 -17.72 -4.99
N VAL A 67 9.06 -17.02 -5.48
CA VAL A 67 8.39 -15.94 -4.74
C VAL A 67 6.95 -16.36 -4.44
N VAL A 68 6.55 -16.25 -3.17
CA VAL A 68 5.15 -16.43 -2.71
C VAL A 68 4.62 -15.03 -2.41
N PRO A 69 3.81 -14.42 -3.29
CA PRO A 69 3.32 -13.04 -3.10
C PRO A 69 2.24 -12.93 -2.00
N GLY A 70 1.70 -11.73 -1.86
CA GLY A 70 0.60 -11.42 -0.96
C GLY A 70 1.07 -10.67 0.28
N HIS A 71 0.61 -9.42 0.41
CA HIS A 71 0.94 -8.51 1.51
C HIS A 71 -0.29 -7.75 2.05
N GLU A 72 -1.48 -8.23 1.68
CA GLU A 72 -2.77 -7.73 2.12
C GLU A 72 -3.47 -8.85 2.90
N ILE A 73 -2.91 -9.24 4.04
CA ILE A 73 -3.20 -10.55 4.67
C ILE A 73 -4.18 -10.38 5.82
N VAL A 74 -5.31 -11.11 5.79
CA VAL A 74 -6.28 -11.15 6.90
C VAL A 74 -6.60 -12.58 7.29
N GLY A 75 -6.66 -12.82 8.60
CA GLY A 75 -6.92 -14.14 9.13
C GLY A 75 -7.27 -14.15 10.61
N MET A 76 -7.20 -15.36 11.17
CA MET A 76 -7.49 -15.61 12.58
C MET A 76 -6.21 -16.05 13.29
N ILE A 77 -5.92 -15.45 14.45
CA ILE A 77 -4.81 -15.88 15.28
C ILE A 77 -5.11 -17.28 15.84
N THR A 78 -4.21 -18.23 15.63
CA THR A 78 -4.32 -19.61 16.14
C THR A 78 -3.36 -19.90 17.29
N LYS A 79 -2.25 -19.16 17.38
CA LYS A 79 -1.25 -19.30 18.45
C LYS A 79 -0.62 -17.94 18.74
N VAL A 80 -0.27 -17.71 20.01
CA VAL A 80 0.46 -16.53 20.47
C VAL A 80 1.67 -16.96 21.28
N GLY A 81 2.76 -16.20 21.19
CA GLY A 81 3.97 -16.36 21.98
C GLY A 81 3.77 -15.85 23.41
N SER A 82 4.65 -16.25 24.33
CA SER A 82 4.54 -15.94 25.76
C SER A 82 4.67 -14.45 26.10
N ASN A 83 5.32 -13.66 25.25
CA ASN A 83 5.46 -12.21 25.45
C ASN A 83 4.33 -11.40 24.79
N VAL A 84 3.48 -12.05 24.00
CA VAL A 84 2.40 -11.39 23.29
C VAL A 84 1.23 -11.17 24.25
N THR A 85 1.02 -9.91 24.64
CA THR A 85 -0.05 -9.50 25.57
C THR A 85 -1.22 -8.79 24.88
N ASN A 86 -0.97 -8.23 23.70
CA ASN A 86 -1.91 -7.43 22.93
C ASN A 86 -2.75 -8.25 21.94
N PHE A 87 -2.63 -9.57 21.92
CA PHE A 87 -3.41 -10.49 21.06
C PHE A 87 -3.67 -11.82 21.77
N LYS A 88 -4.70 -12.54 21.32
CA LYS A 88 -4.99 -13.91 21.77
C LYS A 88 -5.50 -14.77 20.60
N ALA A 89 -5.45 -16.10 20.77
CA ALA A 89 -6.06 -17.01 19.81
C ALA A 89 -7.57 -16.69 19.64
N GLY A 90 -8.04 -16.72 18.39
CA GLY A 90 -9.40 -16.34 18.01
C GLY A 90 -9.58 -14.85 17.68
N ASP A 91 -8.56 -14.00 17.87
CA ASP A 91 -8.63 -12.62 17.40
C ASP A 91 -8.53 -12.54 15.86
N ARG A 92 -9.25 -11.59 15.27
CA ARG A 92 -9.08 -11.20 13.86
C ARG A 92 -7.82 -10.37 13.70
N ALA A 93 -6.96 -10.74 12.76
CA ALA A 93 -5.67 -10.11 12.55
C ALA A 93 -5.44 -9.75 11.08
N GLY A 94 -4.79 -8.62 10.87
CA GLY A 94 -4.28 -8.16 9.59
C GLY A 94 -2.76 -8.04 9.62
N VAL A 95 -2.09 -8.31 8.50
CA VAL A 95 -0.66 -8.09 8.30
C VAL A 95 -0.46 -7.39 6.95
N GLY A 96 0.22 -6.25 6.98
CA GLY A 96 0.53 -5.44 5.79
C GLY A 96 1.88 -5.82 5.17
N CYS A 97 2.54 -4.82 4.58
CA CYS A 97 3.77 -5.00 3.80
C CYS A 97 4.99 -5.43 4.61
N LEU A 98 5.07 -5.05 5.89
CA LEU A 98 6.28 -5.19 6.71
C LEU A 98 6.29 -6.50 7.49
N ALA A 99 7.46 -7.13 7.56
CA ALA A 99 7.71 -8.30 8.42
C ALA A 99 8.71 -8.02 9.54
N ALA A 100 9.64 -7.08 9.34
CA ALA A 100 10.70 -6.80 10.31
C ALA A 100 11.40 -5.47 10.01
N THR A 101 11.99 -4.87 11.04
CA THR A 101 12.81 -3.65 11.01
C THR A 101 13.88 -3.71 12.11
N CYS A 102 14.83 -2.78 12.14
CA CYS A 102 15.93 -2.83 13.13
C CYS A 102 15.49 -2.53 14.58
N LEU A 103 14.31 -1.91 14.77
CA LEU A 103 13.74 -1.51 16.06
C LEU A 103 14.60 -0.50 16.87
N ASN A 104 15.64 0.09 16.31
CA ASN A 104 16.58 0.96 17.04
C ASN A 104 16.91 2.30 16.36
N CYS A 105 16.68 2.45 15.05
CA CYS A 105 16.85 3.74 14.39
C CYS A 105 15.79 4.75 14.86
N GLU A 106 15.99 6.02 14.54
CA GLU A 106 15.05 7.10 14.88
C GLU A 106 13.64 6.81 14.35
N TYR A 107 13.51 6.40 13.09
CA TYR A 107 12.22 6.08 12.48
C TYR A 107 11.48 4.96 13.21
N CYS A 108 12.18 3.88 13.60
CA CYS A 108 11.56 2.81 14.38
C CYS A 108 11.12 3.27 15.78
N LYS A 109 11.87 4.18 16.40
CA LYS A 109 11.54 4.72 17.74
C LYS A 109 10.36 5.70 17.69
N GLU A 110 10.16 6.34 16.54
CA GLU A 110 9.08 7.31 16.31
C GLU A 110 7.81 6.68 15.71
N GLY A 111 7.76 5.35 15.56
CA GLY A 111 6.61 4.64 14.98
C GLY A 111 6.45 4.87 13.48
N GLN A 112 7.57 5.11 12.80
CA GLN A 112 7.68 5.25 11.35
C GLN A 112 8.59 4.15 10.78
N GLU A 113 8.42 2.93 11.26
CA GLU A 113 9.30 1.81 10.92
C GLU A 113 9.33 1.45 9.43
N ASN A 114 8.38 1.93 8.61
CA ASN A 114 8.41 1.84 7.16
C ASN A 114 9.63 2.53 6.51
N TYR A 115 10.23 3.52 7.18
CA TYR A 115 11.47 4.18 6.72
C TYR A 115 12.75 3.53 7.22
N CYS A 116 12.66 2.39 7.88
CA CYS A 116 13.84 1.73 8.36
C CYS A 116 14.72 1.28 7.18
N ASP A 117 15.99 1.71 7.14
CA ASP A 117 16.96 1.21 6.14
C ASP A 117 17.17 -0.31 6.18
N GLN A 118 16.74 -0.97 7.25
CA GLN A 118 16.78 -2.41 7.43
C GLN A 118 15.38 -3.05 7.43
N VAL A 119 14.40 -2.39 6.81
CA VAL A 119 13.06 -2.94 6.64
C VAL A 119 13.11 -4.24 5.83
N GLN A 120 12.34 -5.23 6.29
CA GLN A 120 12.12 -6.49 5.60
C GLN A 120 10.63 -6.63 5.30
N PHE A 121 10.33 -6.94 4.05
CA PHE A 121 8.95 -7.11 3.58
C PHE A 121 8.41 -8.52 3.89
N VAL A 122 7.09 -8.63 3.95
CA VAL A 122 6.36 -9.88 4.24
C VAL A 122 6.57 -10.97 3.19
N TYR A 123 6.99 -10.58 1.98
CA TYR A 123 7.53 -11.47 0.97
C TYR A 123 8.66 -10.81 0.20
N ASN A 124 9.50 -11.63 -0.46
CA ASN A 124 10.66 -11.16 -1.24
C ASN A 124 11.65 -10.29 -0.44
N GLY A 125 11.64 -10.39 0.89
CA GLY A 125 12.64 -9.86 1.80
C GLY A 125 13.61 -10.95 2.27
N ILE A 126 14.65 -10.54 2.99
CA ILE A 126 15.62 -11.45 3.63
C ILE A 126 15.49 -11.29 5.13
N PHE A 127 14.90 -12.28 5.80
CA PHE A 127 14.75 -12.26 7.24
C PHE A 127 16.11 -12.36 7.94
N TRP A 128 16.17 -12.04 9.23
CA TRP A 128 17.43 -11.93 9.99
C TRP A 128 18.25 -13.23 10.07
N ASP A 129 17.60 -14.37 9.86
CA ASP A 129 18.22 -15.69 9.79
C ASP A 129 18.72 -16.07 8.37
N GLY A 130 18.61 -15.15 7.41
CA GLY A 130 18.99 -15.33 6.01
C GLY A 130 17.93 -16.03 5.15
N SER A 131 16.77 -16.38 5.72
CA SER A 131 15.67 -16.97 4.95
C SER A 131 14.92 -15.93 4.11
N ILE A 132 14.39 -16.37 2.96
CA ILE A 132 13.50 -15.55 2.14
C ILE A 132 12.12 -15.49 2.81
N THR A 133 11.54 -14.30 2.88
CA THR A 133 10.15 -14.15 3.37
C THR A 133 9.13 -14.57 2.31
N TYR A 134 8.08 -15.26 2.74
CA TYR A 134 6.99 -15.74 1.90
C TYR A 134 5.65 -15.17 2.38
N GLY A 135 4.88 -14.63 1.44
CA GLY A 135 3.69 -13.83 1.71
C GLY A 135 2.41 -14.62 1.94
N GLY A 136 1.29 -13.91 1.78
CA GLY A 136 -0.05 -14.35 2.14
C GLY A 136 -0.74 -15.29 1.16
N TYR A 137 -0.15 -15.60 0.00
CA TYR A 137 -0.68 -16.63 -0.90
C TYR A 137 -0.33 -18.03 -0.38
N SER A 138 -0.63 -18.28 0.89
CA SER A 138 -0.35 -19.49 1.64
C SER A 138 -1.41 -19.73 2.72
N GLU A 139 -1.40 -20.90 3.34
CA GLU A 139 -2.43 -21.29 4.32
C GLU A 139 -2.24 -20.63 5.70
N SER A 140 -1.00 -20.27 6.06
CA SER A 140 -0.66 -19.70 7.36
C SER A 140 0.53 -18.75 7.28
N LEU A 141 0.63 -17.87 8.29
CA LEU A 141 1.75 -16.96 8.50
C LEU A 141 2.18 -16.97 9.97
N VAL A 142 3.48 -16.85 10.21
CA VAL A 142 4.05 -16.58 11.54
C VAL A 142 4.74 -15.24 11.48
N VAL A 143 4.35 -14.32 12.35
CA VAL A 143 4.74 -12.90 12.30
C VAL A 143 4.97 -12.37 13.72
N ASP A 144 5.93 -11.47 13.87
CA ASP A 144 6.14 -10.76 15.14
C ASP A 144 4.91 -9.88 15.42
N HIS A 145 4.41 -9.93 16.66
CA HIS A 145 3.16 -9.27 17.05
C HIS A 145 3.14 -7.74 16.80
N ARG A 146 4.31 -7.10 16.60
CA ARG A 146 4.43 -5.67 16.26
C ARG A 146 3.88 -5.32 14.88
N TYR A 147 3.96 -6.24 13.92
CA TYR A 147 3.50 -6.00 12.53
C TYR A 147 2.08 -6.51 12.29
N VAL A 148 1.36 -6.81 13.38
CA VAL A 148 -0.01 -7.30 13.33
C VAL A 148 -0.95 -6.20 13.77
N VAL A 149 -2.00 -5.97 12.98
CA VAL A 149 -3.07 -5.03 13.32
C VAL A 149 -4.36 -5.79 13.62
N ARG A 150 -5.21 -5.22 14.49
CA ARG A 150 -6.55 -5.76 14.76
C ARG A 150 -7.48 -5.39 13.60
N VAL A 151 -8.19 -6.37 13.07
CA VAL A 151 -9.29 -6.11 12.11
C VAL A 151 -10.58 -5.89 12.92
N PRO A 152 -11.23 -4.71 12.81
CA PRO A 152 -12.44 -4.42 13.57
C PRO A 152 -13.57 -5.41 13.32
N ASP A 153 -14.37 -5.73 14.36
CA ASP A 153 -15.46 -6.71 14.23
C ASP A 153 -16.56 -6.27 13.26
N ASN A 154 -16.77 -4.96 13.13
CA ASN A 154 -17.73 -4.34 12.22
C ASN A 154 -17.20 -4.14 10.78
N LEU A 155 -15.96 -4.56 10.50
CA LEU A 155 -15.39 -4.56 9.16
C LEU A 155 -15.28 -6.01 8.65
N ALA A 156 -15.84 -6.27 7.47
CA ALA A 156 -15.73 -7.58 6.84
C ALA A 156 -14.25 -7.90 6.53
N MET A 157 -13.80 -9.11 6.86
CA MET A 157 -12.38 -9.48 6.80
C MET A 157 -11.81 -9.48 5.37
N ASP A 158 -12.62 -9.84 4.39
CA ASP A 158 -12.31 -9.75 2.96
C ASP A 158 -12.14 -8.31 2.50
N ALA A 159 -13.04 -7.41 2.93
CA ALA A 159 -12.96 -5.98 2.64
C ALA A 159 -11.83 -5.27 3.39
N ALA A 160 -11.36 -5.81 4.51
CA ALA A 160 -10.24 -5.27 5.28
C ALA A 160 -8.89 -5.50 4.60
N ALA A 161 -8.73 -6.60 3.86
CA ALA A 161 -7.45 -6.99 3.29
C ALA A 161 -6.81 -5.89 2.40
N PRO A 162 -7.52 -5.30 1.42
CA PRO A 162 -6.95 -4.23 0.59
C PRO A 162 -6.57 -2.96 1.36
N LEU A 163 -7.13 -2.74 2.55
CA LEU A 163 -6.81 -1.56 3.35
C LEU A 163 -5.42 -1.64 3.97
N LEU A 164 -4.85 -2.84 4.09
CA LEU A 164 -3.52 -3.09 4.66
C LEU A 164 -2.36 -2.67 3.73
N CYS A 165 -2.66 -2.41 2.45
CA CYS A 165 -1.74 -1.78 1.50
C CYS A 165 -2.38 -0.52 0.92
N ALA A 166 -3.30 -0.65 -0.05
CA ALA A 166 -3.89 0.49 -0.73
C ALA A 166 -4.57 1.49 0.23
N GLY A 167 -5.20 0.99 1.31
CA GLY A 167 -5.83 1.85 2.32
C GLY A 167 -4.83 2.72 3.06
N ILE A 168 -3.80 2.13 3.66
CA ILE A 168 -2.79 2.90 4.40
C ILE A 168 -1.98 3.80 3.47
N THR A 169 -1.63 3.35 2.26
CA THR A 169 -0.89 4.15 1.27
C THR A 169 -1.62 5.44 0.89
N VAL A 170 -2.95 5.42 0.81
CA VAL A 170 -3.71 6.64 0.53
C VAL A 170 -4.06 7.43 1.79
N TYR A 171 -4.20 6.76 2.93
CA TYR A 171 -4.56 7.40 4.20
C TYR A 171 -3.40 8.23 4.77
N SER A 172 -2.17 7.70 4.79
CA SER A 172 -1.00 8.38 5.33
C SER A 172 -0.78 9.78 4.76
N PRO A 173 -0.71 9.99 3.43
CA PRO A 173 -0.52 11.33 2.89
C PRO A 173 -1.69 12.28 3.15
N LEU A 174 -2.92 11.77 3.25
CA LEU A 174 -4.06 12.59 3.68
C LEU A 174 -3.87 13.06 5.12
N LYS A 175 -3.39 12.18 6.01
CA LYS A 175 -3.02 12.53 7.39
C LYS A 175 -1.92 13.57 7.45
N ASP A 176 -0.81 13.34 6.76
CA ASP A 176 0.39 14.18 6.83
C ASP A 176 0.15 15.58 6.24
N ASN A 177 -0.85 15.71 5.35
CA ASN A 177 -1.29 16.98 4.79
C ASN A 177 -2.50 17.60 5.52
N ASN A 178 -2.82 17.14 6.73
CA ASN A 178 -3.90 17.65 7.59
C ASN A 178 -5.29 17.59 6.93
N LEU A 179 -5.51 16.61 6.05
CA LEU A 179 -6.79 16.44 5.35
C LEU A 179 -7.83 15.71 6.20
N LEU A 180 -7.41 14.90 7.19
CA LEU A 180 -8.37 14.23 8.09
C LEU A 180 -9.14 15.20 8.99
N GLU A 181 -8.50 16.31 9.35
CA GLU A 181 -9.04 17.30 10.31
C GLU A 181 -9.65 18.52 9.60
N SER A 182 -9.52 18.62 8.29
CA SER A 182 -10.11 19.69 7.49
C SER A 182 -11.33 19.18 6.71
N THR A 183 -12.21 20.09 6.33
CA THR A 183 -13.39 19.75 5.50
C THR A 183 -13.45 20.69 4.30
N GLY A 184 -14.10 20.25 3.21
CA GLY A 184 -14.33 21.09 2.03
C GLY A 184 -13.12 21.38 1.14
N LYS A 185 -11.93 20.82 1.45
CA LYS A 185 -10.76 20.88 0.54
C LYS A 185 -11.09 20.24 -0.80
N ARG A 186 -10.48 20.75 -1.86
CA ARG A 186 -10.62 20.23 -3.23
C ARG A 186 -9.44 19.33 -3.53
N ILE A 187 -9.67 18.01 -3.55
CA ILE A 187 -8.60 17.03 -3.80
C ILE A 187 -8.74 16.44 -5.19
N GLY A 188 -7.62 16.27 -5.88
CA GLY A 188 -7.50 15.53 -7.13
C GLY A 188 -6.96 14.14 -6.89
N ILE A 189 -7.48 13.15 -7.62
CA ILE A 189 -6.94 11.79 -7.62
C ILE A 189 -6.63 11.43 -9.06
N VAL A 190 -5.34 11.22 -9.36
CA VAL A 190 -4.88 10.82 -10.69
C VAL A 190 -4.92 9.30 -10.79
N GLY A 191 -5.70 8.80 -11.74
CA GLY A 191 -5.94 7.37 -11.90
C GLY A 191 -7.07 6.85 -11.01
N LEU A 192 -7.89 5.96 -11.58
CA LEU A 192 -8.97 5.28 -10.87
C LEU A 192 -8.75 3.76 -10.95
N GLY A 193 -7.84 3.28 -10.10
CA GLY A 193 -7.49 1.86 -9.94
C GLY A 193 -7.65 1.41 -8.48
N GLY A 194 -6.77 0.51 -8.02
CA GLY A 194 -6.75 0.03 -6.62
C GLY A 194 -6.62 1.18 -5.61
N LEU A 195 -5.53 1.94 -5.65
CA LEU A 195 -5.35 3.07 -4.74
C LEU A 195 -6.37 4.19 -5.02
N GLY A 196 -6.59 4.53 -6.28
CA GLY A 196 -7.47 5.64 -6.67
C GLY A 196 -8.91 5.50 -6.15
N HIS A 197 -9.52 4.31 -6.23
CA HIS A 197 -10.89 4.13 -5.73
C HIS A 197 -10.99 4.19 -4.20
N VAL A 198 -9.95 3.75 -3.48
CA VAL A 198 -9.86 3.86 -2.02
C VAL A 198 -9.64 5.31 -1.60
N ALA A 199 -8.80 6.05 -2.34
CA ALA A 199 -8.59 7.48 -2.12
C ALA A 199 -9.88 8.29 -2.31
N VAL A 200 -10.73 7.95 -3.30
CA VAL A 200 -12.05 8.60 -3.44
C VAL A 200 -12.88 8.38 -2.18
N LYS A 201 -12.95 7.14 -1.71
CA LYS A 201 -13.74 6.78 -0.53
C LYS A 201 -13.27 7.54 0.71
N PHE A 202 -11.97 7.60 0.98
CA PHE A 202 -11.43 8.38 2.09
C PHE A 202 -11.68 9.88 1.93
N GLY A 203 -11.41 10.45 0.75
CA GLY A 203 -11.67 11.86 0.47
C GLY A 203 -13.13 12.25 0.72
N LYS A 204 -14.08 11.42 0.27
CA LYS A 204 -15.51 11.63 0.54
C LYS A 204 -15.86 11.44 2.01
N ALA A 205 -15.30 10.44 2.68
CA ALA A 205 -15.53 10.19 4.10
C ALA A 205 -15.05 11.35 5.00
N PHE A 206 -13.97 12.03 4.63
CA PHE A 206 -13.47 13.24 5.31
C PHE A 206 -14.15 14.55 4.86
N GLY A 207 -15.18 14.47 4.01
CA GLY A 207 -15.97 15.64 3.62
C GLY A 207 -15.26 16.57 2.64
N HIS A 208 -14.39 16.03 1.78
CA HIS A 208 -13.75 16.80 0.71
C HIS A 208 -14.53 16.74 -0.60
N HIS A 209 -14.24 17.72 -1.46
CA HIS A 209 -14.63 17.70 -2.86
C HIS A 209 -13.59 16.92 -3.66
N VAL A 210 -13.95 15.76 -4.19
CA VAL A 210 -13.05 14.83 -4.87
C VAL A 210 -13.21 14.94 -6.38
N THR A 211 -12.11 15.23 -7.07
CA THR A 211 -12.04 15.27 -8.54
C THR A 211 -11.18 14.11 -9.04
N ILE A 212 -11.73 13.26 -9.90
CA ILE A 212 -10.93 12.25 -10.59
C ILE A 212 -10.26 12.86 -11.82
N ILE A 213 -8.97 12.59 -12.00
CA ILE A 213 -8.20 12.93 -13.20
C ILE A 213 -7.84 11.62 -13.89
N SER A 214 -8.33 11.41 -15.11
CA SER A 214 -8.15 10.14 -15.82
C SER A 214 -7.95 10.34 -17.31
N THR A 215 -7.26 9.40 -17.95
CA THR A 215 -7.19 9.28 -19.43
C THR A 215 -8.37 8.50 -20.01
N SER A 216 -9.15 7.81 -19.16
CA SER A 216 -10.17 6.84 -19.58
C SER A 216 -11.57 7.39 -19.33
N PRO A 217 -12.29 7.90 -20.36
CA PRO A 217 -13.62 8.46 -20.17
C PRO A 217 -14.64 7.43 -19.65
N SER A 218 -14.43 6.14 -19.92
CA SER A 218 -15.26 5.04 -19.41
C SER A 218 -15.33 4.96 -17.88
N LYS A 219 -14.37 5.55 -17.17
CA LYS A 219 -14.31 5.54 -15.69
C LYS A 219 -15.16 6.63 -15.05
N GLU A 220 -15.68 7.60 -15.81
CA GLU A 220 -16.45 8.72 -15.27
C GLU A 220 -17.72 8.27 -14.56
N LYS A 221 -18.46 7.34 -15.17
CA LYS A 221 -19.71 6.81 -14.60
C LYS A 221 -19.46 6.15 -13.25
N GLU A 222 -18.44 5.28 -13.17
CA GLU A 222 -18.07 4.62 -11.91
C GLU A 222 -17.61 5.63 -10.86
N ALA A 223 -16.77 6.59 -11.25
CA ALA A 223 -16.28 7.63 -10.35
C ALA A 223 -17.42 8.40 -9.69
N LYS A 224 -18.39 8.89 -10.49
CA LYS A 224 -19.49 9.73 -10.01
C LYS A 224 -20.59 8.93 -9.32
N GLU A 225 -21.10 7.88 -9.96
CA GLU A 225 -22.30 7.18 -9.49
C GLU A 225 -22.01 6.15 -8.39
N ARG A 226 -20.90 5.41 -8.50
CA ARG A 226 -20.57 4.33 -7.56
C ARG A 226 -19.68 4.80 -6.42
N LEU A 227 -18.71 5.66 -6.70
CA LEU A 227 -17.72 6.10 -5.72
C LEU A 227 -18.05 7.47 -5.12
N GLY A 228 -18.93 8.24 -5.74
CA GLY A 228 -19.38 9.54 -5.24
C GLY A 228 -18.38 10.68 -5.45
N ALA A 229 -17.49 10.58 -6.46
CA ALA A 229 -16.65 11.70 -6.85
C ALA A 229 -17.52 12.87 -7.34
N ASP A 230 -17.12 14.10 -6.99
CA ASP A 230 -17.87 15.32 -7.31
C ASP A 230 -17.61 15.79 -8.74
N ASP A 231 -16.41 15.53 -9.26
CA ASP A 231 -15.98 16.00 -10.58
C ASP A 231 -15.06 14.98 -11.27
N PHE A 232 -14.95 15.11 -12.60
CA PHE A 232 -14.13 14.25 -13.43
C PHE A 232 -13.47 15.07 -14.54
N ILE A 233 -12.15 14.97 -14.63
CA ILE A 233 -11.32 15.62 -15.65
C ILE A 233 -10.72 14.54 -16.54
N LEU A 234 -11.03 14.61 -17.83
CA LEU A 234 -10.34 13.85 -18.85
C LEU A 234 -9.00 14.53 -19.14
N SER A 235 -7.89 13.95 -18.67
CA SER A 235 -6.56 14.58 -18.76
C SER A 235 -6.05 14.74 -20.19
N THR A 236 -6.62 14.00 -21.14
CA THR A 236 -6.36 14.12 -22.58
C THR A 236 -7.18 15.23 -23.25
N ASN A 237 -8.08 15.91 -22.52
CA ASN A 237 -8.84 17.06 -23.01
C ASN A 237 -8.18 18.37 -22.51
N PRO A 238 -7.50 19.13 -23.40
CA PRO A 238 -6.81 20.35 -23.01
C PRO A 238 -7.74 21.46 -22.48
N GLU A 239 -8.97 21.54 -22.98
CA GLU A 239 -9.93 22.57 -22.55
C GLU A 239 -10.38 22.31 -21.11
N GLN A 240 -10.65 21.04 -20.75
CA GLN A 240 -10.97 20.67 -19.38
C GLN A 240 -9.81 20.98 -18.44
N MET A 241 -8.59 20.54 -18.79
CA MET A 241 -7.38 20.81 -18.01
C MET A 241 -7.16 22.32 -17.81
N GLN A 242 -7.29 23.10 -18.88
CA GLN A 242 -7.15 24.56 -18.84
C GLN A 242 -8.19 25.22 -17.93
N SER A 243 -9.46 24.80 -18.03
CA SER A 243 -10.56 25.36 -17.24
C SER A 243 -10.47 25.07 -15.74
N LYS A 244 -9.70 24.05 -15.35
CA LYS A 244 -9.54 23.57 -13.97
C LYS A 244 -8.17 23.92 -13.36
N ARG A 245 -7.38 24.77 -14.04
CA ARG A 245 -6.10 25.25 -13.51
C ARG A 245 -6.29 25.93 -12.15
N ARG A 246 -5.36 25.65 -11.23
CA ARG A 246 -5.33 26.24 -9.88
C ARG A 246 -6.63 26.07 -9.08
N THR A 247 -7.27 24.90 -9.18
CA THR A 247 -8.53 24.61 -8.47
C THR A 247 -8.37 23.62 -7.32
N LEU A 248 -7.26 22.86 -7.27
CA LEU A 248 -7.06 21.77 -6.32
C LEU A 248 -6.09 22.17 -5.20
N ASP A 249 -6.45 21.84 -3.96
CA ASP A 249 -5.60 22.03 -2.77
C ASP A 249 -4.56 20.91 -2.62
N PHE A 250 -4.88 19.71 -3.11
CA PHE A 250 -4.08 18.51 -2.97
C PHE A 250 -4.31 17.59 -4.16
N ILE A 251 -3.28 16.90 -4.64
CA ILE A 251 -3.40 15.85 -5.65
C ILE A 251 -2.68 14.60 -5.16
N LEU A 252 -3.38 13.45 -5.20
CA LEU A 252 -2.79 12.13 -5.02
C LEU A 252 -2.64 11.45 -6.37
N ASP A 253 -1.40 11.19 -6.79
CA ASP A 253 -1.11 10.47 -8.02
C ASP A 253 -0.95 8.97 -7.75
N THR A 254 -1.87 8.18 -8.30
CA THR A 254 -1.92 6.72 -8.10
C THR A 254 -1.52 5.93 -9.35
N VAL A 255 -0.96 6.60 -10.37
CA VAL A 255 -0.68 5.98 -11.67
C VAL A 255 0.63 5.21 -11.61
N SER A 256 0.56 3.90 -11.84
CA SER A 256 1.72 2.98 -11.92
C SER A 256 2.36 2.91 -13.32
N ALA A 257 1.90 3.70 -14.27
CA ALA A 257 2.44 3.78 -15.62
C ALA A 257 3.17 5.12 -15.83
N GLN A 258 4.08 5.18 -16.81
CA GLN A 258 4.74 6.43 -17.17
C GLN A 258 3.72 7.48 -17.64
N HIS A 259 3.80 8.68 -17.08
CA HIS A 259 2.96 9.82 -17.43
C HIS A 259 3.67 11.15 -17.10
N SER A 260 3.15 12.27 -17.62
CA SER A 260 3.72 13.60 -17.38
C SER A 260 3.10 14.27 -16.16
N LEU A 261 3.93 14.80 -15.27
CA LEU A 261 3.49 15.55 -14.08
C LEU A 261 3.10 16.99 -14.40
N GLY A 262 3.60 17.57 -15.51
CA GLY A 262 3.42 18.99 -15.84
C GLY A 262 1.95 19.44 -15.86
N PRO A 263 1.09 18.81 -16.68
CA PRO A 263 -0.33 19.16 -16.72
C PRO A 263 -1.04 19.00 -15.37
N THR A 264 -0.68 17.96 -14.60
CA THR A 264 -1.23 17.72 -13.25
C THR A 264 -0.85 18.83 -12.28
N LEU A 265 0.41 19.29 -12.30
CA LEU A 265 0.90 20.38 -11.46
C LEU A 265 0.17 21.70 -11.72
N GLU A 266 -0.31 21.95 -12.94
CA GLU A 266 -1.06 23.17 -13.27
C GLU A 266 -2.47 23.21 -12.65
N LEU A 267 -3.02 22.07 -12.25
CA LEU A 267 -4.32 21.99 -11.57
C LEU A 267 -4.23 22.42 -10.10
N LEU A 268 -3.04 22.38 -9.50
CA LEU A 268 -2.81 22.78 -8.11
C LEU A 268 -2.91 24.30 -7.94
N LYS A 269 -3.56 24.71 -6.85
CA LYS A 269 -3.49 26.08 -6.33
C LYS A 269 -2.05 26.41 -5.94
N VAL A 270 -1.80 27.70 -5.73
CA VAL A 270 -0.55 28.12 -5.08
C VAL A 270 -0.47 27.48 -3.70
N ASN A 271 0.69 26.89 -3.37
CA ASN A 271 0.94 26.09 -2.16
C ASN A 271 0.14 24.77 -2.08
N GLY A 272 -0.47 24.30 -3.17
CA GLY A 272 -1.10 22.98 -3.19
C GLY A 272 -0.07 21.85 -3.22
N THR A 273 -0.39 20.70 -2.64
CA THR A 273 0.55 19.56 -2.57
C THR A 273 0.28 18.55 -3.69
N LEU A 274 1.34 18.10 -4.37
CA LEU A 274 1.32 16.87 -5.16
C LEU A 274 1.99 15.76 -4.36
N VAL A 275 1.31 14.63 -4.24
CA VAL A 275 1.80 13.43 -3.59
C VAL A 275 1.75 12.26 -4.58
N ILE A 276 2.85 11.52 -4.73
CA ILE A 276 2.97 10.45 -5.73
C ILE A 276 3.13 9.09 -5.04
N VAL A 277 2.08 8.28 -5.08
CA VAL A 277 2.06 6.91 -4.53
C VAL A 277 2.10 5.83 -5.62
N GLY A 278 2.04 6.24 -6.89
CA GLY A 278 2.26 5.37 -8.03
C GLY A 278 3.74 4.99 -8.18
N ALA A 279 4.02 3.74 -8.52
CA ALA A 279 5.37 3.21 -8.72
C ALA A 279 5.59 2.77 -10.18
N PRO A 280 5.82 3.71 -11.13
CA PRO A 280 6.18 3.36 -12.49
C PRO A 280 7.55 2.66 -12.56
N ASP A 281 7.74 1.83 -13.59
CA ASP A 281 9.00 1.12 -13.88
C ASP A 281 10.12 2.06 -14.38
N LYS A 282 9.78 3.29 -14.76
CA LYS A 282 10.70 4.31 -15.25
C LYS A 282 10.63 5.61 -14.44
N PRO A 283 11.73 6.38 -14.37
CA PRO A 283 11.71 7.70 -13.75
C PRO A 283 10.68 8.63 -14.38
N MET A 284 10.14 9.54 -13.57
CA MET A 284 9.20 10.58 -14.00
C MET A 284 9.92 11.91 -14.27
N ASP A 285 9.49 12.61 -15.33
CA ASP A 285 9.99 13.94 -15.65
C ASP A 285 9.31 14.99 -14.75
N LEU A 286 10.12 15.81 -14.07
CA LEU A 286 9.66 16.85 -13.15
C LEU A 286 9.94 18.26 -13.72
N PRO A 287 8.91 18.99 -14.21
CA PRO A 287 9.11 20.33 -14.76
C PRO A 287 9.28 21.39 -13.66
N SER A 288 10.33 22.20 -13.76
CA SER A 288 10.70 23.20 -12.74
C SER A 288 9.75 24.41 -12.68
N PHE A 289 9.28 24.92 -13.82
CA PHE A 289 8.47 26.14 -13.85
C PHE A 289 7.14 26.04 -13.10
N PRO A 290 6.33 24.97 -13.23
CA PRO A 290 5.14 24.78 -12.41
C PRO A 290 5.44 24.76 -10.90
N LEU A 291 6.60 24.23 -10.49
CA LEU A 291 7.01 24.24 -9.08
C LEU A 291 7.39 25.64 -8.61
N ILE A 292 8.21 26.37 -9.38
CA ILE A 292 8.65 27.73 -9.04
C ILE A 292 7.46 28.68 -8.90
N PHE A 293 6.51 28.63 -9.84
CA PHE A 293 5.37 29.55 -9.85
C PHE A 293 4.15 29.06 -9.06
N GLY A 294 4.07 27.77 -8.76
CA GLY A 294 3.01 27.20 -7.92
C GLY A 294 3.37 27.17 -6.44
N LYS A 295 4.66 27.21 -6.07
CA LYS A 295 5.15 26.92 -4.71
C LYS A 295 4.54 25.67 -4.07
N PRO A 296 4.31 24.55 -4.79
CA PRO A 296 3.78 23.36 -4.15
C PRO A 296 4.85 22.80 -3.20
N PRO A 297 4.51 22.42 -1.95
CA PRO A 297 5.38 21.53 -1.20
C PRO A 297 5.51 20.23 -2.01
N PHE A 298 6.74 19.87 -2.39
CA PHE A 298 7.01 18.54 -2.94
C PHE A 298 7.26 17.61 -1.76
N VAL A 299 6.31 16.72 -1.50
CA VAL A 299 6.44 15.66 -0.52
C VAL A 299 6.39 14.36 -1.33
N PRO A 300 7.54 13.72 -1.63
CA PRO A 300 7.51 12.33 -2.07
C PRO A 300 6.69 11.56 -1.03
N THR A 301 5.69 10.80 -1.47
CA THR A 301 5.05 9.91 -0.52
C THR A 301 5.96 8.75 -0.22
N ASP A 302 5.84 8.39 1.02
CA ASP A 302 6.66 7.43 1.66
C ASP A 302 5.97 6.08 1.60
N MET A 303 6.47 5.22 0.71
CA MET A 303 5.92 3.88 0.45
C MET A 303 6.13 2.93 1.64
#